data_AF-A0A7Y2AYT0-F1
#
_entry.id   AF-A0A7Y2AYT0-F1
#
_cell.length_a   1.000
_cell.length_b   1.000
_cell.length_c   1.000
_cell.angle_alpha   90.00
_cell.angle_beta   90.00
_cell.angle_gamma   90.00
#
_symmetry.space_group_name_H-M   'P 1'
#
loop_
_entity.id
_entity.type
_entity.pdbx_description
1 polymer ?
#
loop_
_entity_poly.entity_id
_entity_poly.type
_entity_poly.pdbx_seq_one_letter_code
_entity_poly.pdbx_strand_id
1 'polypeptide(L)'
;MDQYPDIEVDGSDTDALALTPISPFRPRRWNGAILPGSVEVRFEVLDHYKRSVSATADAHEVRNVVSVDVFQDDSIALKLMFDPDHSLEERILNEQFL
;
A
#
# COMPACT_ATOMS: atom_id res chain seq x y z
N MET A 1 9.27 17.69 -34.42
CA MET A 1 8.62 16.37 -34.50
C MET A 1 9.13 15.64 -33.28
N ASP A 2 8.52 15.95 -32.14
CA ASP A 2 9.02 15.55 -30.82
C ASP A 2 8.79 14.05 -30.64
N GLN A 3 9.89 13.31 -30.63
CA GLN A 3 9.95 11.97 -30.08
C GLN A 3 9.86 12.13 -28.55
N TYR A 4 8.65 12.05 -28.00
CA TYR A 4 8.53 11.61 -26.62
C TYR A 4 8.87 10.13 -26.61
N PRO A 5 9.93 9.69 -25.91
CA PRO A 5 10.22 8.27 -25.79
C PRO A 5 9.03 7.61 -25.10
N ASP A 6 8.79 6.35 -25.46
CA ASP A 6 7.77 5.50 -24.86
C ASP A 6 7.89 5.60 -23.33
N ILE A 7 6.89 6.23 -22.69
CA ILE A 7 6.84 6.32 -21.24
C ILE A 7 6.65 4.88 -20.76
N GLU A 8 7.73 4.28 -20.25
CA GLU A 8 7.69 3.00 -19.58
C GLU A 8 6.68 3.10 -18.45
N VAL A 9 5.55 2.41 -18.64
CA VAL A 9 4.55 2.23 -17.60
C VAL A 9 5.10 1.13 -16.72
N ASP A 10 6.02 1.49 -15.83
CA ASP A 10 6.46 0.60 -14.77
C ASP A 10 5.36 0.55 -13.72
N GLY A 11 4.36 -0.30 -13.97
CA GLY A 11 3.42 -0.72 -12.94
C GLY A 11 4.22 -1.49 -11.92
N SER A 12 4.17 -1.07 -10.65
CA SER A 12 4.99 -1.59 -9.55
C SER A 12 5.44 -3.03 -9.77
N ASP A 13 6.73 -3.25 -9.93
CA ASP A 13 7.37 -4.52 -10.31
C ASP A 13 7.21 -5.64 -9.23
N THR A 14 6.29 -5.44 -8.29
CA THR A 14 5.97 -6.35 -7.19
C THR A 14 4.45 -6.37 -6.96
N ASP A 15 3.82 -7.50 -7.33
CA ASP A 15 2.44 -7.83 -6.98
C ASP A 15 2.35 -8.31 -5.52
N ALA A 16 2.59 -7.39 -4.57
CA ALA A 16 2.57 -7.71 -3.14
C ALA A 16 1.90 -6.63 -2.29
N LEU A 17 1.13 -7.09 -1.31
CA LEU A 17 0.54 -6.28 -0.26
C LEU A 17 1.40 -6.37 1.02
N ALA A 18 1.97 -5.25 1.44
CA ALA A 18 2.68 -5.15 2.71
C ALA A 18 1.70 -4.87 3.86
N LEU A 19 1.64 -5.79 4.82
CA LEU A 19 0.84 -5.65 6.04
C LEU A 19 1.76 -5.35 7.23
N THR A 20 1.81 -4.08 7.65
CA THR A 20 2.71 -3.62 8.71
C THR A 20 1.93 -3.21 9.97
N PRO A 21 2.12 -3.89 11.11
CA PRO A 21 1.48 -3.50 12.35
C PRO A 21 2.20 -2.31 13.00
N ILE A 22 1.43 -1.40 13.58
CA ILE A 22 1.97 -0.32 14.42
C ILE A 22 1.79 -0.71 15.89
N SER A 23 2.91 -0.91 16.60
CA SER A 23 2.95 -1.25 18.02
C SER A 23 1.98 -2.40 18.43
N PRO A 24 2.05 -3.59 17.78
CA PRO A 24 1.10 -4.66 18.05
C PRO A 24 1.24 -5.16 19.48
N PHE A 25 0.12 -5.20 20.21
CA PHE A 25 0.09 -5.73 21.57
C PHE A 25 0.25 -7.26 21.58
N ARG A 26 -0.44 -7.96 20.67
CA ARG A 26 -0.35 -9.41 20.46
C ARG A 26 -0.59 -9.78 18.99
N PRO A 27 0.11 -10.80 18.46
CA PRO A 27 1.25 -11.48 19.09
C PRO A 27 2.44 -10.53 19.27
N ARG A 28 3.17 -10.68 20.38
CA ARG A 28 4.34 -9.83 20.66
C ARG A 28 5.40 -10.07 19.60
N ARG A 29 6.07 -9.01 19.14
CA ARG A 29 7.11 -9.06 18.08
C ARG A 29 6.63 -9.52 16.71
N TRP A 30 5.33 -9.38 16.41
CA TRP A 30 4.88 -9.54 15.04
C TRP A 30 5.36 -8.34 14.22
N ASN A 31 6.17 -8.60 13.19
CA ASN A 31 6.77 -7.58 12.34
C ASN A 31 5.96 -7.29 11.07
N GLY A 32 4.78 -7.92 10.93
CA GLY A 32 3.97 -7.83 9.72
C GLY A 32 4.12 -9.03 8.80
N ALA A 33 3.66 -8.85 7.57
CA ALA A 33 3.68 -9.84 6.51
C ALA A 33 3.78 -9.18 5.13
N ILE A 34 4.43 -9.86 4.19
CA ILE A 34 4.31 -9.58 2.76
C ILE A 34 3.35 -10.63 2.20
N LEU A 35 2.24 -10.19 1.63
CA LEU A 35 1.18 -11.02 1.09
C LEU A 35 1.16 -10.90 -0.44
N PRO A 36 0.73 -11.92 -1.19
CA PRO A 36 0.40 -11.74 -2.62
C PRO A 36 -0.63 -10.61 -2.80
N GLY A 37 -0.51 -9.79 -3.85
CA GLY A 37 -1.45 -8.68 -4.09
C GLY A 37 -2.91 -9.13 -4.29
N SER A 38 -3.11 -10.36 -4.76
CA SER A 38 -4.44 -10.98 -4.92
C SER A 38 -5.14 -11.38 -3.61
N VAL A 39 -4.52 -11.17 -2.44
CA VAL A 39 -5.11 -11.55 -1.15
C VAL A 39 -6.11 -10.48 -0.69
N GLU A 40 -7.28 -10.93 -0.25
CA GLU A 40 -8.23 -10.10 0.48
C GLU A 40 -8.00 -10.22 1.99
N VAL A 41 -7.90 -9.09 2.68
CA VAL A 41 -7.69 -9.02 4.14
C VAL A 41 -8.90 -8.36 4.79
N ARG A 42 -9.56 -9.08 5.70
CA ARG A 42 -10.62 -8.55 6.56
C ARG A 42 -10.11 -8.30 7.97
N PHE A 43 -10.29 -7.07 8.46
CA PHE A 43 -10.14 -6.74 9.87
C PHE A 43 -11.51 -6.70 10.53
N GLU A 44 -11.69 -7.44 11.62
CA GLU A 44 -12.89 -7.37 12.46
C GLU A 44 -12.59 -6.64 13.78
N VAL A 45 -13.36 -5.60 14.09
CA VAL A 45 -13.16 -4.81 15.31
C VAL A 45 -13.92 -5.46 16.47
N LEU A 46 -13.16 -6.15 17.32
CA LEU A 46 -13.71 -6.77 18.52
C LEU A 46 -14.16 -5.70 19.53
N ASP A 47 -15.33 -5.90 20.14
CA ASP A 47 -15.93 -4.98 21.12
C ASP A 47 -15.98 -3.51 20.62
N HIS A 48 -16.33 -3.28 19.35
CA HIS A 48 -16.28 -1.95 18.73
C HIS A 48 -17.03 -0.83 19.50
N TYR A 49 -18.08 -1.17 20.26
CA TYR A 49 -18.80 -0.24 21.15
C TYR A 49 -17.96 0.26 22.34
N LYS A 50 -16.99 -0.51 22.80
CA LYS A 50 -16.12 -0.18 23.94
C LYS A 50 -14.80 0.44 23.49
N ARG A 51 -14.35 0.10 22.28
CA ARG A 51 -13.08 0.51 21.70
C ARG A 51 -13.30 0.91 20.25
N SER A 52 -13.78 2.12 20.04
CA SER A 52 -13.96 2.67 18.70
C SER A 52 -12.63 2.69 17.95
N VAL A 53 -12.66 2.25 16.70
CA VAL A 53 -11.54 2.28 15.76
C VAL A 53 -11.93 3.20 14.59
N SER A 54 -10.94 3.89 14.02
CA SER A 54 -11.06 4.54 12.71
C SER A 54 -10.21 3.81 11.68
N ALA A 55 -10.66 3.85 10.43
CA ALA A 55 -9.92 3.39 9.27
C ALA A 55 -9.69 4.59 8.35
N THR A 56 -8.46 4.72 7.85
CA THR A 56 -8.06 5.82 6.98
C THR A 56 -7.42 5.27 5.71
N ALA A 57 -7.83 5.82 4.57
CA ALA A 57 -7.20 5.63 3.27
C ALA A 57 -6.89 7.02 2.70
N ASP A 58 -5.60 7.35 2.58
CA ASP A 58 -5.10 8.68 2.22
C ASP A 58 -5.73 9.81 3.07
N ALA A 59 -6.54 10.67 2.45
CA ALA A 59 -7.23 11.78 3.08
C ALA A 59 -8.65 11.43 3.59
N HIS A 60 -9.11 10.20 3.37
CA HIS A 60 -10.45 9.76 3.75
C HIS A 60 -10.43 8.97 5.06
N GLU A 61 -11.16 9.45 6.07
CA GLU A 61 -11.31 8.77 7.38
C GLU A 61 -12.76 8.32 7.57
N VAL A 62 -12.93 7.05 7.99
CA VAL A 62 -14.19 6.50 8.50
C VAL A 62 -14.03 6.15 9.97
N ARG A 63 -14.95 6.63 10.81
CA ARG A 63 -14.93 6.43 12.27
C ARG A 63 -15.94 5.38 12.72
N ASN A 64 -15.69 4.77 13.88
CA ASN A 64 -16.54 3.74 14.49
C ASN A 64 -16.75 2.52 13.56
N VAL A 65 -15.67 2.10 12.89
CA VAL A 65 -15.73 0.95 11.97
C VAL A 65 -15.95 -0.35 12.75
N VAL A 66 -16.76 -1.24 12.18
CA VAL A 66 -17.03 -2.59 12.71
C VAL A 66 -16.17 -3.64 12.01
N SER A 67 -15.87 -3.41 10.74
CA SER A 67 -14.99 -4.22 9.91
C SER A 67 -14.36 -3.37 8.81
N VAL A 68 -13.23 -3.83 8.28
CA VAL A 68 -12.54 -3.23 7.13
C VAL A 68 -12.13 -4.36 6.19
N ASP A 69 -12.51 -4.25 4.92
CA ASP A 69 -12.09 -5.15 3.85
C ASP A 69 -11.05 -4.44 2.97
N VAL A 70 -9.92 -5.10 2.73
CA VAL A 70 -8.80 -4.57 1.96
C VAL A 70 -8.45 -5.56 0.87
N PHE A 71 -8.43 -5.09 -0.38
CA PHE A 71 -8.07 -5.87 -1.56
C PHE A 71 -7.53 -4.94 -2.64
N GLN A 72 -6.77 -5.49 -3.58
CA GLN A 72 -6.28 -4.75 -4.74
C GLN A 72 -7.38 -4.67 -5.80
N ASP A 73 -7.63 -3.47 -6.34
CA ASP A 73 -8.53 -3.26 -7.47
C ASP A 73 -7.74 -3.21 -8.78
N ASP A 74 -7.68 -4.35 -9.47
CA ASP A 74 -6.95 -4.50 -10.73
C ASP A 74 -7.58 -3.72 -11.90
N SER A 75 -8.76 -3.10 -11.71
CA SER A 75 -9.36 -2.22 -12.72
C SER A 75 -8.75 -0.82 -12.74
N ILE A 76 -7.95 -0.47 -11.73
CA ILE A 76 -7.34 0.85 -11.57
C ILE A 76 -5.84 0.76 -11.87
N ALA A 77 -5.39 1.54 -12.84
CA ALA A 77 -3.97 1.70 -13.16
C ALA A 77 -3.55 3.15 -12.97
N LEU A 78 -2.40 3.37 -12.32
CA LEU A 78 -1.78 4.68 -12.16
C LEU A 78 -0.63 4.82 -13.16
N LYS A 79 -0.57 5.96 -13.86
CA LYS A 79 0.56 6.31 -14.71
C LYS A 79 1.53 7.18 -13.92
N LEU A 80 2.68 6.63 -13.59
CA LEU A 80 3.78 7.37 -12.98
C LEU A 80 4.57 8.12 -14.07
N MET A 81 4.97 9.35 -13.76
CA MET A 81 5.82 10.16 -14.62
C MET A 81 7.16 10.39 -13.90
N PHE A 82 8.25 10.09 -14.59
CA PHE A 82 9.61 10.35 -14.12
C PHE A 82 10.43 11.00 -15.24
N ASP A 83 11.57 11.57 -14.85
CA ASP A 83 12.51 12.18 -15.78
C ASP A 83 13.33 11.05 -16.45
N PRO A 84 13.41 10.98 -17.79
CA PRO A 84 14.22 9.98 -18.47
C PRO A 84 15.69 9.94 -18.05
N ASP A 85 16.26 11.08 -17.61
CA ASP A 85 17.64 11.17 -17.14
C ASP A 85 17.78 10.76 -15.65
N HIS A 86 16.67 10.57 -14.94
CA HIS A 86 16.61 10.17 -13.52
C HIS A 86 15.49 9.15 -13.30
N SER A 87 15.81 7.87 -13.50
CA SER A 87 14.80 6.80 -13.42
C SER A 87 14.25 6.62 -12.00
N LEU A 88 13.05 6.03 -11.93
CA LEU A 88 12.44 5.70 -10.65
C LEU A 88 13.29 4.67 -9.87
N GLU A 89 13.90 3.68 -10.53
CA GLU A 89 14.72 2.69 -9.83
C GLU A 89 15.98 3.32 -9.23
N GLU A 90 16.63 4.26 -9.93
CA GLU A 90 17.77 4.99 -9.39
C GLU A 90 17.38 5.72 -8.11
N ARG A 91 16.21 6.38 -8.12
CA ARG A 91 15.68 7.06 -6.94
C ARG A 91 15.36 6.09 -5.80
N ILE A 92 14.72 4.95 -6.08
CA ILE A 92 14.41 3.92 -5.07
C ILE A 92 15.70 3.40 -4.44
N LEU A 93 16.71 3.05 -5.25
CA LEU A 93 17.99 2.54 -4.77
C LEU A 93 18.70 3.57 -3.88
N ASN A 94 18.72 4.83 -4.31
CA ASN A 94 19.32 5.91 -3.53
C ASN A 94 18.60 6.13 -2.20
N GLU A 95 17.26 6.11 -2.15
CA GLU A 95 16.50 6.32 -0.91
C GLU A 95 16.58 5.12 0.06
N GLN A 96 16.77 3.89 -0.43
CA GLN A 96 16.79 2.68 0.40
C GLN A 96 18.19 2.31 0.93
N PHE A 97 19.26 2.67 0.23
CA PHE A 97 20.60 2.13 0.51
C PHE A 97 21.73 3.15 0.68
N LEU A 98 21.52 4.44 0.36
CA LEU A 98 22.51 5.53 0.55
C LEU A 98 22.09 6.50 1.66
#